data_AF-A0A8C5KQB4-F1
#
_entry.id   AF-A0A8C5KQB4-F1
#
_cell.length_a   1.000
_cell.length_b   1.000
_cell.length_c   1.000
_cell.angle_alpha   90.00
_cell.angle_beta   90.00
_cell.angle_gamma   90.00
#
_symmetry.space_group_name_H-M   'P 1'
#
loop_
_entity.id
_entity.type
_entity.pdbx_description
1 polymer ?
#
loop_
_entity_poly.entity_id
_entity_poly.type
_entity_poly.pdbx_seq_one_letter_code
_entity_poly.pdbx_strand_id
1 'polypeptide(L)'
;DFCSQDLNSGVKPGFPKTVKTNNPEVLKAARHSVEKFNNCTNDIFLFKESHISRALVQVVKGLKYMLEVEISRTICRKNTHACLDHCDFQSNPTLKQTLSCYSEVWVIPWLHSFEVPVLRCH
;
A
#
# COMPACT_ATOMS: atom_id res chain seq x y z
N ASP A 1 14.61 14.13 -19.26
CA ASP A 1 15.51 13.06 -18.80
C ASP A 1 16.45 13.57 -17.72
N PHE A 2 16.23 13.16 -16.47
CA PHE A 2 17.11 13.50 -15.36
C PHE A 2 17.46 12.22 -14.60
N CYS A 3 18.63 11.64 -14.89
CA CYS A 3 19.16 10.52 -14.14
C CYS A 3 19.79 11.03 -12.84
N SER A 4 19.01 11.10 -11.76
CA SER A 4 19.54 11.22 -10.39
C SER A 4 19.76 9.83 -9.81
N GLN A 5 20.86 9.18 -10.20
CA GLN A 5 21.31 7.97 -9.52
C GLN A 5 22.40 8.33 -8.50
N ASP A 6 22.23 7.86 -7.26
CA ASP A 6 23.22 8.01 -6.19
C ASP A 6 24.36 6.99 -6.41
N LEU A 7 25.17 7.24 -7.46
CA LEU A 7 26.31 6.40 -7.87
C LEU A 7 27.44 6.37 -6.82
N ASN A 8 27.39 7.27 -5.83
CA ASN A 8 28.36 7.39 -4.74
C ASN A 8 27.87 6.79 -3.42
N SER A 9 26.76 6.05 -3.41
CA SER A 9 26.35 5.30 -2.21
C SER A 9 27.35 4.17 -1.93
N GLY A 10 28.19 4.33 -0.90
CA GLY A 10 29.09 3.28 -0.41
C GLY A 10 28.37 2.02 0.11
N VAL A 11 27.03 2.06 0.18
CA VAL A 11 26.17 0.94 0.56
C VAL A 11 25.44 0.44 -0.68
N LYS A 12 25.71 -0.82 -1.07
CA LYS A 12 24.94 -1.52 -2.10
C LYS A 12 23.49 -1.70 -1.61
N PRO A 13 22.47 -1.31 -2.40
CA PRO A 13 21.08 -1.63 -2.07
C PRO A 13 20.91 -3.11 -1.79
N GLY A 14 20.07 -3.45 -0.81
CA GLY A 14 19.66 -4.83 -0.62
C GLY A 14 18.94 -5.35 -1.88
N PHE A 15 19.07 -6.63 -2.19
CA PHE A 15 18.22 -7.26 -3.20
C PHE A 15 16.81 -7.50 -2.60
N PRO A 16 15.71 -7.32 -3.35
CA PRO A 16 14.37 -7.63 -2.87
C PRO A 16 14.26 -9.10 -2.41
N LYS A 17 13.71 -9.33 -1.22
CA LYS A 17 13.48 -10.68 -0.68
C LYS A 17 12.00 -10.89 -0.39
N THR A 18 11.53 -12.11 -0.61
CA THR A 18 10.16 -12.49 -0.22
C THR A 18 9.98 -12.38 1.28
N VAL A 19 8.85 -11.81 1.69
CA VAL A 19 8.41 -11.72 3.08
C VAL A 19 7.00 -12.29 3.18
N LYS A 20 6.64 -12.84 4.36
CA LYS A 20 5.29 -13.39 4.57
C LYS A 20 4.23 -12.29 4.45
N THR A 21 3.15 -12.58 3.74
CA THR A 21 2.06 -11.61 3.50
C THR A 21 1.30 -11.24 4.77
N ASN A 22 1.29 -12.11 5.78
CA ASN A 22 0.71 -11.84 7.10
C ASN A 22 1.70 -11.19 8.09
N ASN A 23 2.88 -10.76 7.64
CA ASN A 23 3.80 -10.01 8.50
C ASN A 23 3.16 -8.66 8.90
N PRO A 24 3.19 -8.26 10.18
CA PRO A 24 2.57 -7.00 10.62
C PRO A 24 3.01 -5.75 9.84
N GLU A 25 4.29 -5.66 9.47
CA GLU A 25 4.81 -4.53 8.68
C GLU A 25 4.32 -4.55 7.23
N VAL A 26 4.08 -5.74 6.67
CA VAL A 26 3.48 -5.90 5.34
C VAL A 26 2.01 -5.49 5.37
N LEU A 27 1.27 -5.88 6.41
CA LEU A 27 -0.12 -5.44 6.60
C LEU A 27 -0.22 -3.92 6.73
N LYS A 28 0.70 -3.31 7.49
CA LYS A 28 0.79 -1.85 7.62
C LYS A 28 1.16 -1.16 6.30
N ALA A 29 2.09 -1.72 5.53
CA ALA A 29 2.42 -1.20 4.21
C ALA A 29 1.21 -1.29 3.25
N ALA A 30 0.47 -2.40 3.25
CA ALA A 30 -0.77 -2.54 2.48
C ALA A 30 -1.83 -1.50 2.87
N ARG A 31 -1.97 -1.23 4.18
CA ARG A 31 -2.84 -0.15 4.68
C ARG A 31 -2.45 1.21 4.09
N HIS A 32 -1.15 1.54 4.06
CA HIS A 32 -0.68 2.78 3.44
C HIS A 32 -0.98 2.86 1.94
N SER A 33 -0.88 1.75 1.21
CA SER A 33 -1.27 1.66 -0.21
C SER A 33 -2.75 2.01 -0.41
N VAL A 34 -3.62 1.48 0.44
CA VAL A 34 -5.07 1.75 0.40
C VAL A 34 -5.40 3.18 0.78
N GLU A 35 -4.77 3.71 1.82
CA GLU A 35 -4.94 5.11 2.22
C GLU A 35 -4.52 6.06 1.09
N LYS A 36 -3.42 5.75 0.40
CA LYS A 36 -3.01 6.47 -0.81
C LYS A 36 -4.07 6.37 -1.91
N PHE A 37 -4.62 5.18 -2.16
CA PHE A 37 -5.69 4.98 -3.15
C PHE A 37 -6.93 5.84 -2.84
N ASN A 38 -7.41 5.78 -1.60
CA ASN A 38 -8.56 6.55 -1.13
C ASN A 38 -8.31 8.06 -1.27
N ASN A 39 -7.09 8.53 -1.02
CA ASN A 39 -6.73 9.94 -1.17
C ASN A 39 -6.62 10.38 -2.64
N CYS A 40 -6.22 9.49 -3.55
CA CYS A 40 -6.04 9.79 -4.97
C CYS A 40 -7.32 9.62 -5.81
N THR A 41 -8.37 9.03 -5.27
CA THR A 41 -9.63 8.74 -5.99
C THR A 41 -10.81 9.49 -5.42
N ASN A 42 -11.87 9.68 -6.21
CA ASN A 42 -13.08 10.41 -5.83
C ASN A 42 -14.28 9.48 -5.55
N ASP A 43 -14.04 8.21 -5.21
CA ASP A 43 -15.13 7.30 -4.82
C ASP A 43 -15.83 7.83 -3.55
N ILE A 44 -17.14 7.60 -3.48
CA ILE A 44 -17.98 8.00 -2.35
C ILE A 44 -17.66 7.14 -1.11
N PHE A 45 -17.20 5.91 -1.34
CA PHE A 45 -16.86 4.94 -0.31
C PHE A 45 -15.35 4.80 -0.17
N LEU A 46 -14.91 4.43 1.02
CA LEU A 46 -13.52 4.05 1.27
C LEU A 46 -13.28 2.63 0.78
N PHE A 47 -12.08 2.37 0.28
CA PHE A 47 -11.54 1.03 0.05
C PHE A 47 -10.72 0.58 1.26
N LYS A 48 -10.62 -0.74 1.43
CA LYS A 48 -9.82 -1.43 2.46
C LYS A 48 -9.07 -2.59 1.82
N GLU A 49 -7.88 -2.91 2.32
CA GLU A 49 -7.12 -4.09 1.90
C GLU A 49 -7.92 -5.36 2.21
N SER A 50 -8.14 -6.20 1.19
CA SER A 50 -8.88 -7.46 1.34
C SER A 50 -7.98 -8.69 1.30
N HIS A 51 -6.92 -8.67 0.49
CA HIS A 51 -6.01 -9.79 0.36
C HIS A 51 -4.63 -9.34 -0.13
N ILE A 52 -3.56 -9.94 0.37
CA ILE A 52 -2.18 -9.70 -0.09
C ILE A 52 -1.68 -11.00 -0.69
N SER A 53 -1.55 -11.05 -2.02
CA SER A 53 -1.11 -12.24 -2.74
C SER A 53 0.41 -12.41 -2.70
N ARG A 54 1.16 -11.29 -2.70
CA ARG A 54 2.61 -11.30 -2.72
C ARG A 54 3.21 -10.10 -2.00
N ALA A 55 4.31 -10.33 -1.30
CA ALA A 55 5.08 -9.27 -0.65
C ALA A 55 6.59 -9.51 -0.78
N LEU A 56 7.31 -8.48 -1.22
CA LEU A 56 8.77 -8.40 -1.19
C LEU A 56 9.20 -7.22 -0.31
N VAL A 57 10.40 -7.30 0.26
CA VAL A 57 11.02 -6.20 1.00
C VAL A 57 12.45 -5.99 0.53
N GLN A 58 12.86 -4.73 0.41
CA GLN A 58 14.19 -4.30 0.00
C GLN A 58 14.74 -3.25 0.97
N VAL A 59 15.99 -3.41 1.42
CA VAL A 59 16.65 -2.42 2.30
C VAL A 59 17.30 -1.33 1.44
N VAL A 60 16.81 -0.09 1.56
CA VAL A 60 17.20 1.08 0.75
C VAL A 60 17.07 2.39 1.56
N LYS A 61 18.04 2.69 2.43
CA LYS A 61 17.95 3.83 3.39
C LYS A 61 16.56 3.90 4.07
N GLY A 62 16.03 2.72 4.39
CA GLY A 62 14.65 2.45 4.79
C GLY A 62 14.26 1.03 4.37
N LEU A 63 12.97 0.73 4.42
CA LEU A 63 12.39 -0.54 3.97
C LEU A 63 11.42 -0.25 2.84
N LYS A 64 11.71 -0.75 1.65
CA LYS A 64 10.83 -0.66 0.49
C LYS A 64 10.07 -1.97 0.34
N TYR A 65 8.77 -1.93 0.60
CA TYR A 65 7.85 -3.03 0.35
C TYR A 65 7.33 -2.97 -1.08
N MET A 66 7.25 -4.11 -1.74
CA MET A 66 6.66 -4.26 -3.07
C MET A 66 5.52 -5.28 -2.94
N LEU A 67 4.30 -4.83 -3.13
CA LEU A 67 3.08 -5.56 -2.76
C LEU A 67 2.22 -5.79 -3.99
N GLU A 68 1.72 -7.02 -4.13
CA GLU A 68 0.52 -7.32 -4.91
C GLU A 68 -0.63 -7.48 -3.91
N VAL A 69 -1.58 -6.54 -3.95
CA VAL A 69 -2.65 -6.38 -2.95
C VAL A 69 -3.99 -6.16 -3.64
N GLU A 70 -5.01 -6.88 -3.21
CA GLU A 70 -6.39 -6.62 -3.55
C GLU A 70 -6.99 -5.64 -2.55
N ILE A 71 -7.71 -4.64 -3.08
CA ILE A 71 -8.46 -3.67 -2.29
C ILE A 71 -9.93 -3.76 -2.64
N SER A 72 -10.80 -3.71 -1.64
CA SER A 72 -12.25 -3.87 -1.82
C SER A 72 -13.01 -2.69 -1.23
N ARG A 73 -14.08 -2.28 -1.92
CA ARG A 73 -14.94 -1.18 -1.48
C ARG A 73 -15.64 -1.55 -0.16
N THR A 74 -15.69 -0.59 0.76
CA THR A 74 -16.34 -0.71 2.07
C THR A 74 -17.69 -0.01 2.12
N ILE A 75 -18.43 -0.23 3.20
CA ILE A 75 -19.67 0.50 3.51
C ILE A 75 -19.42 1.93 4.04
N CYS A 76 -18.18 2.22 4.47
CA CYS A 76 -17.81 3.52 5.01
C CYS A 76 -17.74 4.58 3.90
N ARG A 77 -18.37 5.73 4.15
CA ARG A 77 -18.30 6.89 3.25
C ARG A 77 -17.05 7.71 3.49
N LYS A 78 -16.47 8.24 2.42
CA LYS A 78 -15.39 9.22 2.48
C LYS A 78 -15.87 10.48 3.22
N ASN A 79 -14.99 11.11 4.01
CA ASN A 79 -15.25 12.32 4.82
C ASN A 79 -16.07 12.12 6.11
N THR A 80 -16.27 10.89 6.58
CA THR A 80 -16.95 10.62 7.86
C THR A 80 -15.98 10.41 9.04
N HIS A 81 -14.68 10.68 8.85
CA HIS A 81 -13.61 10.33 9.80
C HIS A 81 -13.63 8.86 10.26
N ALA A 82 -14.13 7.96 9.40
CA ALA A 82 -14.23 6.55 9.71
C ALA A 82 -12.85 5.89 9.84
N CYS A 83 -12.69 5.03 10.85
CA CYS A 83 -11.53 4.16 10.98
C CYS A 83 -11.69 2.94 10.06
N LEU A 84 -10.75 2.71 9.15
CA LEU A 84 -10.79 1.58 8.20
C LEU A 84 -10.86 0.22 8.90
N ASP A 85 -10.32 0.09 10.11
CA ASP A 85 -10.36 -1.17 10.87
C ASP A 85 -11.81 -1.60 11.16
N HIS A 86 -12.72 -0.65 11.35
CA HIS A 86 -14.15 -0.88 11.61
C HIS A 86 -15.03 -0.78 10.35
N CYS A 87 -14.43 -0.67 9.17
CA CYS A 87 -15.16 -0.62 7.90
C CYS A 87 -15.29 -2.00 7.29
N ASP A 88 -16.53 -2.51 7.27
CA ASP A 88 -16.88 -3.75 6.60
C ASP A 88 -16.93 -3.58 5.07
N PHE A 89 -16.69 -4.67 4.35
CA PHE A 89 -16.81 -4.68 2.89
C PHE A 89 -18.26 -4.55 2.42
N GLN A 90 -18.45 -3.96 1.23
CA GLN A 90 -19.77 -3.86 0.60
C GLN A 90 -20.39 -5.25 0.42
N SER A 91 -21.61 -5.44 0.91
CA SER A 91 -22.42 -6.64 0.68
C SER A 91 -23.31 -6.49 -0.57
N ASN A 92 -23.71 -5.27 -0.91
CA ASN A 92 -24.57 -4.97 -2.05
C ASN A 92 -23.86 -5.31 -3.39
N PRO A 93 -24.39 -6.23 -4.22
CA PRO A 93 -23.77 -6.61 -5.49
C PRO A 93 -23.51 -5.45 -6.45
N THR A 94 -24.34 -4.41 -6.46
CA THR A 94 -24.16 -3.26 -7.37
C THR A 94 -23.07 -2.30 -6.90
N LEU A 95 -22.74 -2.33 -5.60
CA LEU A 95 -21.69 -1.52 -4.99
C LEU A 95 -20.43 -2.33 -4.70
N LYS A 96 -20.44 -3.66 -4.86
CA LYS A 96 -19.24 -4.47 -4.72
C LYS A 96 -18.25 -4.11 -5.80
N GLN A 97 -17.02 -3.82 -5.38
CA GLN A 97 -15.90 -3.64 -6.28
C GLN A 97 -14.62 -4.04 -5.56
N THR A 98 -13.80 -4.81 -6.27
CA THR A 98 -12.47 -5.22 -5.85
C THR A 98 -11.51 -4.85 -6.97
N LEU A 99 -10.36 -4.31 -6.62
CA LEU A 99 -9.31 -3.92 -7.55
C LEU A 99 -8.02 -4.63 -7.18
N SER A 100 -7.28 -5.06 -8.19
CA SER A 100 -5.96 -5.66 -8.01
C SER A 100 -4.90 -4.58 -8.17
N CYS A 101 -4.08 -4.38 -7.15
CA CYS A 101 -3.09 -3.31 -7.11
C CYS A 101 -1.66 -3.83 -6.96
N TYR A 102 -0.74 -3.21 -7.69
CA TYR A 102 0.68 -3.22 -7.38
C TYR A 102 1.05 -1.93 -6.66
N SER A 103 1.74 -2.05 -5.52
CA SER A 103 2.20 -0.89 -4.76
C SER A 103 3.65 -1.05 -4.30
N GLU A 104 4.39 0.06 -4.34
CA GLU A 104 5.67 0.19 -3.67
C GLU A 104 5.53 1.17 -2.52
N VAL A 105 5.87 0.73 -1.31
CA VAL A 105 5.77 1.53 -0.08
C VAL A 105 7.15 1.63 0.54
N TRP A 106 7.67 2.85 0.67
CA TRP A 106 8.95 3.10 1.28
C TRP A 106 8.75 3.63 2.70
N VAL A 107 9.14 2.84 3.69
CA VAL A 107 9.03 3.18 5.11
C VAL A 107 10.43 3.54 5.63
N ILE A 108 10.53 4.63 6.39
CA ILE A 108 11.76 5.07 7.06
C ILE A 108 11.50 5.08 8.57
N PRO A 109 11.67 3.93 9.27
CA PRO A 109 11.18 3.77 10.64
C PRO A 109 11.78 4.79 11.62
N TRP A 110 13.06 5.12 11.49
CA TRP A 110 13.75 6.08 12.37
C TRP A 110 13.35 7.54 12.15
N LEU A 111 12.65 7.85 11.06
CA LEU A 111 12.06 9.17 10.81
C LEU A 111 10.53 9.18 11.02
N HIS A 112 9.95 8.04 11.42
CA HIS A 112 8.50 7.88 11.55
C HIS A 112 7.72 8.29 10.29
N SER A 113 8.32 8.07 9.11
CA SER A 113 7.74 8.48 7.83
C SER A 113 7.57 7.31 6.87
N PHE A 114 6.65 7.48 5.92
CA PHE A 114 6.46 6.57 4.80
C PHE A 114 6.06 7.33 3.55
N GLU A 115 6.30 6.72 2.39
CA GLU A 115 5.85 7.18 1.10
C GLU A 115 5.28 6.01 0.29
N VAL A 116 4.32 6.31 -0.58
CA VAL A 116 3.80 5.35 -1.57
C VAL A 116 4.14 5.87 -2.97
N PRO A 117 5.41 5.71 -3.42
CA PRO A 117 5.87 6.22 -4.71
C PRO A 117 5.19 5.56 -5.90
N VAL A 118 4.76 4.30 -5.77
CA VAL A 118 4.07 3.57 -6.84
C VAL A 118 2.77 2.99 -6.30
N LEU A 119 1.68 3.28 -7.02
CA LEU A 119 0.38 2.64 -6.83
C LEU A 119 -0.28 2.52 -8.20
N ARG A 120 -0.54 1.28 -8.62
CA ARG A 120 -1.21 0.97 -9.89
C ARG A 120 -2.30 -0.05 -9.59
N CYS A 121 -3.54 0.26 -9.94
CA CYS A 121 -4.69 -0.61 -9.68
C CYS A 121 -5.44 -0.88 -10.98
N HIS A 122 -6.06 -2.06 -11.09
CA HIS A 122 -6.81 -2.54 -12.24
C HIS A 122 -8.16 -3.10 -11.78
#